data_AF-A0A382ZAT7-F1
#
_entry.id   AF-A0A382ZAT7-F1
#
_cell.length_a   1.000
_cell.length_b   1.000
_cell.length_c   1.000
_cell.angle_alpha   90.00
_cell.angle_beta   90.00
_cell.angle_gamma   90.00
#
_symmetry.space_group_name_H-M   'P 1'
#
loop_
_entity.id
_entity.type
_entity.pdbx_description
1 polymer ?
#
loop_
_entity_poly.entity_id
_entity_poly.type
_entity_poly.pdbx_seq_one_letter_code
_entity_poly.pdbx_strand_id
1 'polypeptide(L)'
;NDITSQIICVYGTYKISDKLSLLARLDQVDVNKSVNNDGIRAFISGVHYGLEKGLTVAPTFKMTTHEGGKTENEIVVSFQFQF
;
A
#
# COMPACT_ATOMS: atom_id res chain seq x y z
N ASN A 1 -13.07 27.50 7.75
CA ASN A 1 -12.88 26.61 6.58
C ASN A 1 -12.42 25.28 7.16
N ASP A 2 -13.37 24.45 7.58
CA ASP A 2 -13.07 23.19 8.28
C ASP A 2 -12.72 22.10 7.27
N ILE A 3 -11.45 21.70 7.27
CA ILE A 3 -10.99 20.54 6.50
C ILE A 3 -11.67 19.32 7.12
N THR A 4 -12.70 18.82 6.43
CA THR A 4 -13.61 17.78 6.95
C THR A 4 -12.98 16.38 6.94
N SER A 5 -11.95 16.15 6.12
CA SER A 5 -11.09 14.97 6.12
C SER A 5 -9.89 15.23 5.20
N GLN A 6 -8.74 14.64 5.50
CA GLN A 6 -7.55 14.68 4.65
C GLN A 6 -7.07 13.27 4.36
N ILE A 7 -6.78 13.01 3.08
CA ILE A 7 -6.15 11.78 2.62
C ILE A 7 -4.83 12.17 1.98
N ILE A 8 -3.73 11.58 2.48
CA ILE A 8 -2.40 11.71 1.92
C ILE A 8 -1.98 10.33 1.43
N CYS A 9 -1.59 10.23 0.16
CA CYS A 9 -1.03 9.03 -0.44
C CYS A 9 0.29 9.38 -1.09
N VAL A 10 1.36 8.72 -0.65
CA VAL A 10 2.69 8.85 -1.23
C VAL A 10 3.12 7.47 -1.67
N TYR A 11 3.46 7.31 -2.94
CA TYR A 11 3.94 6.04 -3.47
C TYR A 11 5.12 6.25 -4.41
N GLY A 12 5.96 5.23 -4.48
CA GLY A 12 7.09 5.16 -5.38
C GLY A 12 7.26 3.74 -5.87
N THR A 13 7.53 3.62 -7.18
CA THR A 13 7.89 2.35 -7.80
C THR A 13 9.28 2.49 -8.40
N TYR A 14 10.16 1.56 -8.07
CA TYR A 14 11.53 1.53 -8.58
C TYR A 14 11.76 0.28 -9.42
N LYS A 15 12.17 0.47 -10.68
CA LYS A 15 12.54 -0.63 -11.57
C LYS A 15 13.98 -1.03 -11.28
N ILE A 16 14.15 -2.25 -10.77
CA ILE A 16 15.48 -2.82 -10.48
C ILE A 16 16.05 -3.48 -11.73
N SER A 17 15.20 -4.19 -12.50
CA SER A 17 15.55 -4.81 -13.78
C SER A 17 14.31 -4.90 -14.69
N ASP A 18 14.48 -5.43 -15.90
CA ASP A 18 13.36 -5.66 -16.82
C ASP A 18 12.30 -6.64 -16.27
N LYS A 19 12.70 -7.50 -15.34
CA LYS A 19 11.82 -8.51 -14.71
C LYS A 19 11.45 -8.16 -13.28
N LEU A 20 12.04 -7.14 -12.66
CA LEU A 20 11.88 -6.87 -11.24
C LEU A 20 11.63 -5.39 -10.95
N SER A 21 10.56 -5.09 -10.24
CA SER A 21 10.34 -3.77 -9.66
C SER A 21 9.88 -3.86 -8.20
N LEU A 22 10.14 -2.81 -7.45
CA LEU A 22 9.74 -2.66 -6.06
C LEU A 22 8.71 -1.53 -5.95
N LEU A 23 7.67 -1.75 -5.17
CA LEU A 23 6.65 -0.78 -4.78
C LEU A 23 6.81 -0.46 -3.30
N ALA A 24 6.78 0.82 -2.97
CA ALA A 24 6.54 1.30 -1.62
C ALA A 24 5.45 2.38 -1.64
N ARG A 25 4.52 2.31 -0.70
CA ARG A 25 3.39 3.22 -0.59
C ARG A 25 3.05 3.47 0.87
N LEU A 26 2.73 4.72 1.18
CA LEU A 26 2.27 5.21 2.47
C LEU A 26 0.93 5.91 2.24
N ASP A 27 -0.11 5.40 2.86
CA ASP A 27 -1.43 6.03 2.92
C ASP A 27 -1.67 6.54 4.34
N GLN A 28 -2.13 7.77 4.48
CA GLN A 28 -2.61 8.33 5.72
C GLN A 28 -3.99 8.95 5.48
N VAL A 29 -4.96 8.51 6.27
CA VAL A 29 -6.31 9.06 6.31
C VAL A 29 -6.50 9.65 7.70
N ASP A 30 -6.71 10.96 7.75
CA ASP A 30 -7.01 11.68 8.97
C ASP A 30 -8.41 12.30 8.82
N VAL A 31 -9.36 11.80 9.61
CA VAL A 31 -10.73 12.34 9.64
C VAL A 31 -10.78 13.31 10.81
N ASN A 32 -10.61 14.59 10.52
CA ASN A 32 -10.69 15.61 11.55
C ASN A 32 -12.12 15.68 12.10
N LYS A 33 -12.36 15.00 13.22
CA LYS A 33 -13.43 15.32 14.16
C LYS A 33 -12.87 15.19 15.56
N SER A 34 -12.96 16.30 16.29
CA SER A 34 -12.74 16.52 17.72
C SER A 34 -13.52 15.57 18.68
N VAL A 35 -14.01 14.43 18.19
CA VAL A 35 -14.82 13.45 18.92
C VAL A 35 -14.58 12.00 18.46
N ASN A 36 -13.98 11.70 17.29
CA ASN A 36 -13.78 10.30 16.85
C ASN A 36 -12.37 10.03 16.31
N ASN A 37 -11.66 9.14 17.01
CA ASN A 37 -10.25 8.77 16.86
C ASN A 37 -10.11 7.64 15.80
N ASP A 38 -10.50 7.93 14.56
CA ASP A 38 -10.59 6.96 13.45
C ASP A 38 -9.45 7.09 12.42
N GLY A 39 -8.35 7.76 12.75
CA GLY A 39 -7.19 7.89 11.89
C GLY A 39 -6.60 6.53 11.49
N ILE A 40 -6.27 6.37 10.22
CA ILE A 40 -5.69 5.13 9.69
C ILE A 40 -4.42 5.47 8.92
N ARG A 41 -3.35 4.73 9.21
CA ARG A 41 -2.10 4.77 8.43
C ARG A 41 -1.85 3.39 7.85
N ALA A 42 -1.60 3.31 6.56
CA ALA A 42 -1.19 2.07 5.90
C ALA A 42 0.19 2.23 5.28
N PHE A 43 1.07 1.26 5.53
CA PHE A 43 2.31 1.05 4.81
C PHE A 43 2.16 -0.17 3.91
N ILE A 44 2.42 0.01 2.63
CA ILE A 44 2.33 -1.04 1.62
C ILE A 44 3.70 -1.15 0.96
N SER A 45 4.24 -2.37 0.91
CA SER A 45 5.45 -2.67 0.18
C SER A 45 5.25 -3.93 -0.64
N GLY A 46 5.65 -3.91 -1.91
CA GLY A 46 5.45 -5.06 -2.78
C GLY A 46 6.57 -5.21 -3.79
N VAL A 47 6.71 -6.41 -4.32
CA VAL A 47 7.64 -6.71 -5.40
C VAL A 47 6.81 -7.12 -6.60
N HIS A 48 7.15 -6.66 -7.79
CA HIS A 48 6.62 -7.22 -9.04
C HIS A 48 7.74 -8.01 -9.72
N TYR A 49 7.50 -9.30 -9.94
CA TYR A 49 8.43 -10.18 -10.63
C TYR A 49 7.79 -10.75 -11.91
N GLY A 50 8.30 -10.31 -13.05
CA GLY A 50 7.96 -10.82 -14.36
C GLY A 50 8.66 -12.15 -14.63
N LEU A 51 7.86 -13.20 -14.80
CA LEU A 51 8.28 -14.50 -15.28
C LEU A 51 8.24 -14.54 -16.81
N GLU A 52 8.94 -15.53 -17.36
CA GLU A 52 8.87 -15.81 -18.79
C GLU A 52 7.45 -16.26 -19.16
N LYS A 53 7.01 -15.95 -20.39
CA LYS A 53 5.67 -16.26 -20.93
C LYS A 53 4.51 -15.37 -20.43
N GLY A 54 4.79 -14.10 -20.09
CA GLY A 54 3.74 -13.11 -19.82
C GLY A 54 3.08 -13.21 -18.44
N LEU A 55 3.62 -14.05 -17.54
CA LEU A 55 3.17 -14.17 -16.15
C LEU A 55 3.93 -13.17 -15.28
N THR A 56 3.22 -12.44 -14.43
CA THR A 56 3.80 -11.61 -13.36
C THR A 56 3.26 -12.06 -12.01
N VAL A 57 4.17 -12.21 -11.04
CA VAL A 57 3.84 -12.52 -9.64
C VAL A 57 4.16 -11.30 -8.80
N ALA A 58 3.22 -10.91 -7.94
CA ALA A 58 3.30 -9.70 -7.15
C ALA A 58 2.95 -9.95 -5.67
N PRO A 59 3.91 -10.42 -4.84
CA PRO A 59 3.73 -10.42 -3.40
C PRO A 59 3.72 -8.99 -2.86
N THR A 60 2.69 -8.65 -2.11
CA THR A 60 2.49 -7.35 -1.48
C THR A 60 2.22 -7.54 0.00
N PHE A 61 2.98 -6.82 0.82
CA PHE A 61 2.76 -6.67 2.25
C PHE A 61 2.03 -5.36 2.51
N LYS A 62 1.01 -5.40 3.36
CA LYS A 62 0.26 -4.24 3.84
C LYS A 62 0.21 -4.29 5.36
N MET A 63 0.65 -3.21 5.99
CA MET A 63 0.53 -2.98 7.43
C MET A 63 -0.39 -1.78 7.65
N THR A 64 -1.46 -1.98 8.41
CA THR A 64 -2.41 -0.93 8.77
C THR A 64 -2.31 -0.66 10.26
N THR A 65 -2.02 0.58 10.64
CA THR A 65 -2.01 1.05 12.03
C THR A 65 -3.18 1.98 12.27
N HIS A 66 -4.04 1.59 13.21
CA HIS A 66 -5.18 2.40 13.65
C HIS A 66 -4.76 3.40 14.73
N GLU A 67 -5.49 4.51 14.83
CA GLU A 67 -5.35 5.47 15.92
C GLU A 67 -5.69 4.79 17.25
N GLY A 68 -4.66 4.54 18.08
CA GLY A 68 -4.71 3.61 19.21
C GLY A 68 -3.60 2.55 19.21
N GLY A 69 -2.80 2.48 18.14
CA GLY A 69 -1.59 1.66 18.06
C GLY A 69 -1.83 0.20 17.68
N LYS A 70 -3.09 -0.23 17.55
CA LYS A 70 -3.43 -1.55 17.00
C LYS A 70 -2.93 -1.63 15.55
N THR A 71 -2.14 -2.66 15.26
CA THR A 71 -1.56 -2.88 13.95
C THR A 71 -2.04 -4.21 13.37
N GLU A 72 -2.46 -4.19 12.11
CA GLU A 72 -2.93 -5.34 11.34
C GLU A 72 -2.02 -5.54 10.13
N ASN A 73 -1.60 -6.78 9.89
CA ASN A 73 -0.68 -7.14 8.82
C ASN A 73 -1.35 -8.10 7.85
N GLU A 74 -1.18 -7.85 6.56
CA GLU A 74 -1.73 -8.66 5.48
C GLU A 74 -0.66 -8.91 4.42
N ILE A 75 -0.61 -10.13 3.90
CA ILE A 75 0.19 -10.49 2.73
C ILE A 75 -0.77 -10.92 1.63
N VAL A 76 -0.72 -10.24 0.50
CA VAL A 76 -1.49 -10.56 -0.69
C VAL A 76 -0.53 -10.98 -1.78
N VAL A 77 -0.77 -12.13 -2.41
CA VAL A 77 0.00 -12.58 -3.57
C VAL A 77 -0.88 -12.50 -4.80
N SER A 78 -0.58 -11.56 -5.70
CA SER A 78 -1.32 -11.39 -6.95
C SER A 78 -0.59 -12.05 -8.12
N PHE A 79 -1.37 -12.65 -9.03
CA PHE A 79 -0.89 -13.27 -10.25
C PHE A 79 -1.56 -12.59 -11.44
N GLN A 80 -0.76 -12.08 -12.38
CA GLN A 80 -1.26 -11.45 -13.60
C GLN A 80 -0.73 -12.20 -14.82
N PHE A 81 -1.62 -12.56 -15.75
CA PHE A 81 -1.29 -13.19 -17.01
C PHE A 81 -1.58 -12.22 -18.15
N GLN A 82 -0.58 -11.96 -19.00
CA GLN A 82 -0.72 -11.21 -20.26
C GLN A 82 -0.55 -12.19 -21.42
N PHE A 83 -1.59 -12.32 -22.25
CA PHE A 83 -1.67 -13.22 -23.40
C PHE A 83 -1.43 -12.49 -24.71
#